data_AF-H8XNY2-F1
#
_entry.id   AF-H8XNY2-F1
#
_cell.length_a   1.000
_cell.length_b   1.000
_cell.length_c   1.000
_cell.angle_alpha   90.00
_cell.angle_beta   90.00
_cell.angle_gamma   90.00
#
_symmetry.space_group_name_H-M   'P 1'
#
loop_
_entity.id
_entity.type
_entity.pdbx_description
1 polymer ?
#
loop_
_entity_poly.entity_id
_entity_poly.type
_entity_poly.pdbx_seq_one_letter_code
_entity_poly.pdbx_strand_id
1 'polypeptide(L)'
;MKKILILIFLTFFYSCKKNMKDDNCFYLLNKITDITKQNELNYNDIYIKGCDKYKNYPNELKKCDSCYNLVKKLSNKIANLDYSKKDEVLKSRDSILVLLNRKYMHFKEDDKLNLNASVFKISIQYEMSNVFLDFLVFNILKPTALKVKEDDE
;
A
#
# COMPACT_ATOMS: atom_id res chain seq x y z
N MET A 1 -4.57 3.79 -13.66
CA MET A 1 -3.38 3.62 -12.79
C MET A 1 -2.09 4.14 -13.43
N LYS A 2 -1.64 3.65 -14.60
CA LYS A 2 -0.46 4.20 -15.32
C LYS A 2 -0.52 5.73 -15.55
N LYS A 3 -1.71 6.28 -15.78
CA LYS A 3 -1.93 7.72 -16.00
C LYS A 3 -1.60 8.60 -14.78
N ILE A 4 -1.75 8.10 -13.54
CA ILE A 4 -1.50 8.89 -12.31
C ILE A 4 0.02 9.04 -12.09
N LEU A 5 0.77 7.97 -12.29
CA LEU A 5 2.25 7.98 -12.26
C LEU A 5 2.82 8.92 -13.33
N ILE A 6 2.28 8.87 -14.56
CA ILE A 6 2.67 9.78 -15.65
C ILE A 6 2.35 11.24 -15.31
N LEU A 7 1.23 11.51 -14.63
CA LEU A 7 0.85 12.86 -14.18
C LEU A 7 1.80 13.39 -13.11
N ILE A 8 2.21 12.57 -12.15
CA ILE A 8 3.21 12.93 -11.13
C ILE A 8 4.58 13.23 -11.80
N PHE A 9 4.95 12.43 -12.80
CA PHE A 9 6.18 12.64 -13.57
C PHE A 9 6.13 13.93 -14.40
N LEU A 10 4.98 14.25 -15.01
CA LEU A 10 4.78 15.49 -15.77
C LEU A 10 4.79 16.75 -14.89
N THR A 11 4.20 16.69 -13.69
CA THR A 11 4.28 17.79 -12.71
C THR A 11 5.71 18.04 -12.24
N PHE A 12 6.57 17.02 -12.28
CA PHE A 12 7.97 17.13 -11.91
C PHE A 12 8.80 17.90 -12.94
N PHE A 13 8.58 17.65 -14.24
CA PHE A 13 9.23 18.41 -15.32
C PHE A 13 8.73 19.86 -15.41
N TYR A 14 7.46 20.12 -15.08
CA TYR A 14 6.90 21.48 -15.12
C TYR A 14 7.26 22.34 -13.89
N SER A 15 7.58 21.74 -12.74
CA SER A 15 8.01 22.47 -11.54
C SER A 15 9.41 23.10 -11.67
N CYS A 16 10.19 22.72 -12.69
CA CYS A 16 11.52 23.31 -12.95
C CYS A 16 11.47 24.74 -13.52
N LYS A 17 10.31 25.28 -13.90
CA LYS A 17 10.16 26.72 -14.20
C LYS A 17 9.47 27.42 -13.03
N LYS A 18 10.29 28.05 -12.19
CA LYS A 18 9.87 29.04 -11.17
C LYS A 18 8.79 29.97 -11.73
N ASN A 19 7.64 30.03 -11.03
CA ASN A 19 6.60 31.09 -11.05
C ASN A 19 5.15 30.67 -11.31
N MET A 20 4.74 29.45 -10.94
CA MET A 20 3.35 29.24 -10.52
C MET A 20 3.33 28.42 -9.23
N LYS A 21 2.66 28.94 -8.20
CA LYS A 21 2.16 28.10 -7.10
C LYS A 21 1.17 27.15 -7.76
N ASP A 22 1.61 25.93 -8.01
CA ASP A 22 0.93 24.99 -8.88
C ASP A 22 -0.19 24.29 -8.09
N ASP A 23 -1.32 24.97 -7.93
CA ASP A 23 -2.49 24.51 -7.14
C ASP A 23 -2.97 23.11 -7.56
N ASN A 24 -2.75 22.75 -8.83
CA ASN A 24 -3.03 21.41 -9.36
C ASN A 24 -2.14 20.32 -8.74
N CYS A 25 -0.87 20.61 -8.48
CA CYS A 25 0.04 19.66 -7.84
C CYS A 25 -0.36 19.42 -6.38
N PHE A 26 -0.72 20.48 -5.66
CA PHE A 26 -1.21 20.37 -4.29
C PHE A 26 -2.53 19.59 -4.22
N TYR A 27 -3.45 19.84 -5.15
CA TYR A 27 -4.70 19.09 -5.27
C TYR A 27 -4.46 17.58 -5.49
N LEU A 28 -3.53 17.21 -6.38
CA LEU A 28 -3.21 15.80 -6.65
C LEU A 28 -2.60 15.11 -5.42
N LEU A 29 -1.68 15.77 -4.71
CA LEU A 29 -1.08 15.23 -3.48
C LEU A 29 -2.12 15.04 -2.37
N ASN A 30 -3.04 15.98 -2.20
CA ASN A 30 -4.16 15.85 -1.27
C ASN A 30 -5.03 14.65 -1.63
N LYS A 31 -5.38 14.50 -2.91
CA LYS A 31 -6.18 13.37 -3.38
C LYS A 31 -5.49 12.02 -3.14
N ILE A 32 -4.17 11.92 -3.33
CA ILE A 32 -3.41 10.69 -3.01
C ILE A 32 -3.45 10.41 -1.52
N THR A 33 -3.32 11.44 -0.69
CA THR A 33 -3.42 11.32 0.77
C THR A 33 -4.80 10.82 1.18
N ASP A 34 -5.86 11.34 0.58
CA ASP A 34 -7.24 10.90 0.85
C ASP A 34 -7.47 9.46 0.40
N ILE A 35 -6.94 9.05 -0.76
CA ILE A 35 -7.01 7.64 -1.19
C ILE A 35 -6.26 6.74 -0.21
N THR A 36 -5.11 7.18 0.31
CA THR A 36 -4.33 6.42 1.30
C THR A 36 -5.16 6.21 2.59
N LYS A 37 -5.81 7.26 3.10
CA LYS A 37 -6.74 7.17 4.24
C LYS A 37 -7.92 6.25 3.94
N GLN A 38 -8.49 6.33 2.74
CA GLN A 38 -9.59 5.45 2.33
C GLN A 38 -9.15 3.98 2.29
N ASN A 39 -7.93 3.69 1.84
CA ASN A 39 -7.37 2.35 1.89
C ASN A 39 -7.25 1.84 3.33
N GLU A 40 -6.80 2.68 4.28
CA GLU A 40 -6.76 2.31 5.69
C GLU A 40 -8.14 1.97 6.27
N LEU A 41 -9.18 2.73 5.91
CA LEU A 41 -10.56 2.41 6.28
C LEU A 41 -11.01 1.07 5.66
N ASN A 42 -10.64 0.83 4.41
CA ASN A 42 -10.95 -0.43 3.72
C ASN A 42 -10.29 -1.64 4.40
N TYR A 43 -9.15 -1.49 5.10
CA TYR A 43 -8.55 -2.60 5.86
C TYR A 43 -9.51 -3.12 6.94
N ASN A 44 -10.15 -2.19 7.66
CA ASN A 44 -11.07 -2.52 8.75
C ASN A 44 -12.33 -3.18 8.19
N ASP A 45 -12.86 -2.67 7.08
CA ASP A 45 -14.01 -3.27 6.40
C ASP A 45 -13.72 -4.70 5.92
N ILE A 46 -12.56 -4.93 5.31
CA ILE A 46 -12.11 -6.26 4.90
C ILE A 46 -12.02 -7.21 6.09
N TYR A 47 -11.45 -6.75 7.20
CA TYR A 47 -11.34 -7.53 8.43
C TYR A 47 -12.71 -7.90 9.00
N ILE A 48 -13.63 -6.95 9.14
CA ILE A 48 -14.99 -7.20 9.64
C ILE A 48 -15.71 -8.22 8.75
N LYS A 49 -15.65 -8.05 7.43
CA LYS A 49 -16.21 -9.01 6.47
C LYS A 49 -15.58 -10.39 6.58
N GLY A 50 -14.27 -10.45 6.84
CA GLY A 50 -13.56 -11.70 7.12
C GLY A 50 -14.07 -12.40 8.38
N CYS A 51 -14.21 -11.66 9.48
CA CYS A 51 -14.72 -12.18 10.74
C CYS A 51 -16.13 -12.74 10.60
N ASP A 52 -17.03 -12.01 9.93
CA ASP A 52 -18.39 -12.47 9.68
C ASP A 52 -18.42 -13.73 8.79
N LYS A 53 -17.59 -13.77 7.74
CA LYS A 53 -17.46 -14.92 6.84
C LYS A 53 -16.96 -16.17 7.55
N TYR A 54 -15.99 -16.04 8.45
CA TYR A 54 -15.32 -17.16 9.12
C TYR A 54 -15.74 -17.38 10.58
N LYS A 55 -16.85 -16.78 11.03
CA LYS A 55 -17.31 -16.86 12.43
C LYS A 55 -17.44 -18.28 12.99
N ASN A 56 -17.72 -19.27 12.13
CA ASN A 56 -17.86 -20.68 12.49
C ASN A 56 -16.60 -21.52 12.18
N TYR A 57 -15.49 -20.90 11.74
CA TYR A 57 -14.26 -21.56 11.33
C TYR A 57 -13.08 -21.00 12.14
N PRO A 58 -12.83 -21.49 13.38
CA PRO A 58 -11.86 -20.88 14.31
C PRO A 58 -10.45 -20.70 13.74
N ASN A 59 -9.99 -21.67 12.94
CA ASN A 59 -8.66 -21.61 12.31
C ASN A 59 -8.57 -20.48 11.26
N GLU A 60 -9.62 -20.30 10.46
CA GLU A 60 -9.67 -19.22 9.47
C GLU A 60 -9.86 -17.85 10.13
N LEU A 61 -10.61 -17.79 11.24
CA LEU A 61 -10.75 -16.57 12.04
C LEU A 61 -9.40 -16.15 12.64
N LYS A 62 -8.66 -17.09 13.25
CA LYS A 62 -7.31 -16.83 13.77
C LYS A 62 -6.34 -16.37 12.68
N LYS A 63 -6.48 -16.90 11.47
CA LYS A 63 -5.70 -16.46 10.31
C LYS A 63 -6.10 -15.04 9.88
N CYS A 64 -7.38 -14.71 9.87
CA CYS A 64 -7.89 -13.36 9.61
C CYS A 64 -7.26 -12.34 10.58
N ASP A 65 -7.32 -12.62 11.88
CA ASP A 65 -6.72 -11.79 12.93
C ASP A 65 -5.22 -11.61 12.72
N SER A 66 -4.52 -12.71 12.42
CA SER A 66 -3.07 -12.70 12.21
C SER A 66 -2.68 -11.83 11.01
N CYS A 67 -3.39 -11.96 9.89
CA CYS A 67 -3.15 -11.15 8.69
C CYS A 67 -3.43 -9.66 8.92
N TYR A 68 -4.55 -9.33 9.57
CA TYR A 68 -4.92 -7.95 9.87
C TYR A 68 -3.92 -7.30 10.83
N ASN A 69 -3.55 -7.98 11.92
CA ASN A 69 -2.56 -7.49 12.88
C ASN A 69 -1.17 -7.30 12.27
N LEU A 70 -0.76 -8.20 11.37
CA LEU A 70 0.47 -8.04 10.60
C LEU A 70 0.43 -6.75 9.77
N VAL A 71 -0.63 -6.53 8.99
CA VAL A 71 -0.77 -5.32 8.18
C VAL A 71 -0.79 -4.06 9.03
N LYS A 72 -1.52 -4.05 10.15
CA LYS A 72 -1.57 -2.91 11.07
C LYS A 72 -0.18 -2.56 11.62
N LYS A 73 0.60 -3.57 12.03
CA LYS A 73 1.97 -3.40 12.51
C LYS A 73 2.89 -2.83 11.42
N LEU A 74 2.78 -3.35 10.19
CA LEU A 74 3.60 -2.92 9.06
C LEU A 74 3.23 -1.51 8.57
N SER A 75 1.93 -1.19 8.55
CA SER A 75 1.45 0.16 8.24
C SER A 75 1.99 1.19 9.22
N ASN A 76 1.92 0.90 10.52
CA ASN A 76 2.51 1.74 11.56
C ASN A 76 4.03 1.89 11.39
N LYS A 77 4.73 0.82 11.00
CA LYS A 77 6.17 0.89 10.71
C LYS A 77 6.44 1.86 9.56
N ILE A 78 5.73 1.74 8.44
CA ILE A 78 5.87 2.64 7.28
C ILE A 78 5.57 4.09 7.66
N ALA A 79 4.47 4.34 8.39
CA ALA A 79 4.04 5.69 8.75
C ALA A 79 5.08 6.47 9.57
N ASN A 80 5.88 5.75 10.37
CA ASN A 80 6.85 6.30 11.32
C ASN A 80 8.31 6.28 10.82
N LEU A 81 8.56 5.97 9.56
CA LEU A 81 9.92 6.03 9.00
C LEU A 81 10.43 7.47 8.90
N ASP A 82 11.76 7.64 8.98
CA ASP A 82 12.43 8.89 8.67
C ASP A 82 12.59 9.05 7.16
N TYR A 83 11.69 9.81 6.54
CA TYR A 83 11.67 10.05 5.10
C TYR A 83 12.76 11.01 4.59
N SER A 84 13.57 11.60 5.47
CA SER A 84 14.80 12.27 5.06
C SER A 84 15.86 11.26 4.59
N LYS A 85 15.82 10.04 5.12
CA LYS A 85 16.75 8.95 4.81
C LYS A 85 16.18 7.98 3.78
N LYS A 86 16.10 8.43 2.54
CA LYS A 86 15.43 7.70 1.44
C LYS A 86 15.90 6.25 1.28
N ASP A 87 17.20 5.97 1.39
CA ASP A 87 17.74 4.62 1.23
C ASP A 87 17.26 3.66 2.33
N GLU A 88 17.17 4.13 3.58
CA GLU A 88 16.67 3.33 4.71
C GLU A 88 15.16 3.06 4.55
N VAL A 89 14.40 4.04 4.05
CA VAL A 89 12.98 3.88 3.73
C VAL A 89 12.78 2.82 2.67
N LEU A 90 13.54 2.88 1.57
CA LEU A 90 13.43 1.91 0.48
C LEU A 90 13.78 0.50 0.98
N LYS A 91 14.89 0.34 1.72
CA LYS A 91 15.25 -0.95 2.35
C LYS A 91 14.14 -1.49 3.26
N SER A 92 13.50 -0.60 4.03
CA SER A 92 12.39 -0.99 4.92
C SER A 92 11.16 -1.43 4.14
N ARG A 93 10.76 -0.68 3.11
CA ARG A 93 9.66 -1.03 2.19
C ARG A 93 9.91 -2.39 1.55
N ASP A 94 11.10 -2.55 1.02
CA ASP A 94 11.57 -3.73 0.32
C ASP A 94 11.53 -4.99 1.18
N SER A 95 12.03 -4.89 2.41
CA SER A 95 11.91 -5.96 3.41
C SER A 95 10.45 -6.34 3.69
N ILE A 96 9.53 -5.37 3.68
CA ILE A 96 8.10 -5.63 3.85
C ILE A 96 7.51 -6.34 2.62
N LEU A 97 7.88 -5.93 1.41
CA LEU A 97 7.42 -6.58 0.17
C LEU A 97 7.83 -8.05 0.12
N VAL A 98 9.06 -8.36 0.54
CA VAL A 98 9.54 -9.74 0.70
C VAL A 98 8.70 -10.50 1.72
N LEU A 99 8.48 -9.91 2.90
CA LEU A 99 7.68 -10.54 3.97
C LEU A 99 6.26 -10.88 3.52
N LEU A 100 5.65 -10.04 2.68
CA LEU A 100 4.30 -10.23 2.16
C LEU A 100 4.23 -11.09 0.89
N ASN A 101 5.37 -11.60 0.40
CA ASN A 101 5.49 -12.34 -0.87
C ASN A 101 4.83 -11.58 -2.04
N ARG A 102 5.13 -10.28 -2.16
CA ARG A 102 4.60 -9.41 -3.22
C ARG A 102 5.71 -9.11 -4.24
N LYS A 103 5.33 -9.08 -5.52
CA LYS A 103 6.27 -8.81 -6.62
C LYS A 103 6.94 -7.47 -6.40
N TYR A 104 8.26 -7.50 -6.45
CA TYR A 104 9.11 -6.33 -6.37
C TYR A 104 8.99 -5.51 -7.67
N MET A 105 8.56 -4.25 -7.58
CA MET A 105 9.00 -3.26 -8.54
C MET A 105 10.17 -2.53 -7.92
N HIS A 106 11.38 -2.83 -8.40
CA HIS A 106 12.53 -1.99 -8.08
C HIS A 106 12.24 -0.60 -8.65
N PHE A 107 12.18 0.40 -7.76
CA PHE A 107 12.31 1.78 -8.22
C PHE A 107 13.66 1.91 -8.90
N LYS A 108 13.68 2.52 -10.09
CA LYS A 108 14.94 2.80 -10.78
C LYS A 108 15.71 3.80 -9.95
N GLU A 109 17.03 3.77 -10.04
CA GLU A 109 17.90 4.70 -9.32
C GLU A 109 17.54 6.18 -9.57
N ASP A 110 17.01 6.46 -10.76
CA ASP A 110 16.52 7.78 -11.19
C ASP A 110 15.31 8.28 -10.37
N ASP A 111 14.48 7.39 -9.83
CA ASP A 111 13.35 7.76 -8.97
C ASP A 111 13.80 8.18 -7.56
N LYS A 112 15.01 7.75 -7.12
CA LYS A 112 15.59 8.08 -5.81
C LYS A 112 16.01 9.55 -5.73
N LEU A 113 16.51 10.08 -6.84
CA LEU A 113 17.33 11.29 -6.84
C LEU A 113 16.53 12.60 -6.84
N ASN A 114 15.25 12.60 -7.27
CA ASN A 114 14.57 13.85 -7.58
C ASN A 114 13.43 14.24 -6.63
N LEU A 115 12.78 13.32 -5.90
CA LEU A 115 11.64 13.70 -5.05
C LEU A 115 12.05 14.40 -3.74
N ASN A 116 11.36 15.48 -3.37
CA ASN A 116 11.50 16.01 -2.00
C ASN A 116 10.91 15.02 -0.97
N ALA A 117 11.31 15.12 0.30
CA ALA A 117 10.94 14.15 1.33
C ALA A 117 9.42 13.99 1.54
N SER A 118 8.65 15.07 1.35
CA SER A 118 7.19 15.05 1.50
C SER A 118 6.51 14.26 0.38
N VAL A 119 6.88 14.54 -0.87
CA VAL A 119 6.34 13.81 -2.05
C VAL A 119 6.79 12.35 -2.01
N PHE A 120 8.04 12.10 -1.61
CA PHE A 120 8.56 10.75 -1.42
C PHE A 120 7.76 9.98 -0.36
N LYS A 121 7.46 10.61 0.78
CA LYS A 121 6.61 10.04 1.83
C LYS A 121 5.24 9.66 1.30
N ILE A 122 4.55 10.59 0.66
CA ILE A 122 3.19 10.38 0.12
C ILE A 122 3.19 9.21 -0.88
N SER A 123 4.18 9.15 -1.78
CA SER A 123 4.29 8.07 -2.77
C SER A 123 4.47 6.70 -2.11
N ILE A 124 5.41 6.57 -1.16
CA ILE A 124 5.69 5.31 -0.48
C ILE A 124 4.47 4.86 0.35
N GLN A 125 3.84 5.78 1.09
CA GLN A 125 2.66 5.47 1.88
C GLN A 125 1.49 5.01 1.00
N TYR A 126 1.26 5.69 -0.11
CA TYR A 126 0.25 5.31 -1.08
C TYR A 126 0.52 3.92 -1.67
N GLU A 127 1.73 3.67 -2.17
CA GLU A 127 2.11 2.38 -2.75
C GLU A 127 1.93 1.25 -1.74
N MET A 128 2.48 1.42 -0.54
CA MET A 128 2.37 0.42 0.52
C MET A 128 0.92 0.20 0.96
N SER A 129 0.08 1.23 0.92
CA SER A 129 -1.33 1.07 1.25
C SER A 129 -2.06 0.14 0.27
N ASN A 130 -1.74 0.22 -1.03
CA ASN A 130 -2.30 -0.68 -2.03
C ASN A 130 -1.78 -2.11 -1.83
N VAL A 131 -0.49 -2.27 -1.52
CA VAL A 131 0.11 -3.59 -1.23
C VAL A 131 -0.58 -4.27 -0.04
N PHE A 132 -0.83 -3.51 1.03
CA PHE A 132 -1.52 -4.00 2.21
C PHE A 132 -2.97 -4.37 1.91
N LEU A 133 -3.68 -3.53 1.16
CA LEU A 133 -5.05 -3.82 0.73
C LEU A 133 -5.11 -5.13 -0.07
N ASP A 134 -4.26 -5.26 -1.09
CA ASP A 134 -4.17 -6.46 -1.92
C ASP A 134 -3.81 -7.70 -1.10
N PHE A 135 -2.94 -7.56 -0.11
CA PHE A 135 -2.59 -8.63 0.82
C PHE A 135 -3.80 -9.09 1.65
N LEU A 136 -4.56 -8.15 2.23
CA LEU A 136 -5.75 -8.48 3.02
C LEU A 136 -6.85 -9.10 2.16
N VAL A 137 -7.15 -8.53 1.00
CA VAL A 137 -8.15 -9.10 0.06
C VAL A 137 -7.78 -10.54 -0.30
N PHE A 138 -6.51 -10.79 -0.63
CA PHE A 138 -6.06 -12.12 -1.02
C PHE A 138 -6.11 -13.15 0.12
N ASN A 139 -5.72 -12.76 1.33
CA ASN A 139 -5.60 -13.70 2.45
C ASN A 139 -6.87 -13.86 3.29
N ILE A 140 -7.72 -12.83 3.33
CA ILE A 140 -8.97 -12.82 4.12
C ILE A 140 -10.16 -13.11 3.21
N LEU A 141 -10.35 -12.28 2.17
CA LEU A 141 -11.53 -12.38 1.32
C LEU A 141 -11.38 -13.34 0.15
N LYS A 142 -10.25 -14.08 0.09
CA LYS A 142 -9.85 -15.03 -0.96
C LYS A 142 -11.06 -15.50 -1.78
N PRO A 143 -11.15 -15.16 -3.09
CA PRO A 143 -12.20 -15.69 -3.92
C PRO A 143 -12.12 -17.21 -3.80
N THR A 144 -13.24 -17.82 -3.47
CA THR A 144 -13.41 -19.26 -3.25
C THR A 144 -13.25 -19.99 -4.59
N ALA A 145 -12.07 -19.89 -5.22
CA ALA A 145 -11.72 -20.75 -6.32
C ALA A 145 -11.51 -22.16 -5.73
N LEU A 146 -12.54 -22.98 -5.91
CA LEU A 146 -12.49 -24.44 -5.85
C LEU A 146 -12.06 -25.01 -4.49
N LYS A 147 -13.01 -25.07 -3.54
CA LYS A 147 -13.16 -26.32 -2.78
C LYS A 147 -13.62 -27.37 -3.82
N VAL A 148 -12.70 -27.91 -4.61
CA VAL A 148 -12.93 -29.26 -5.15
C VAL A 148 -13.02 -30.11 -3.89
N LYS A 149 -14.17 -30.77 -3.73
CA LYS A 149 -14.34 -31.79 -2.72
C LYS A 149 -13.20 -32.80 -2.88
N GLU A 150 -12.27 -32.83 -1.95
CA GLU A 150 -11.55 -34.06 -1.63
C GLU A 150 -12.52 -34.89 -0.78
N ASP A 151 -13.61 -35.34 -1.41
CA ASP A 151 -14.43 -36.45 -0.94
C ASP A 151 -14.13 -37.62 -1.89
N ASP A 152 -12.88 -38.08 -1.90
CA ASP A 152 -12.49 -39.39 -2.43
C ASP A 152 -11.78 -40.12 -1.27
N GLU A 153 -12.59 -40.75 -0.41
CA GLU A 153 -12.44 -42.12 0.12
C GLU A 153 -13.57 -42.47 1.11
#